data_AF-A0A293M4A1-F1
#
_entry.id   AF-A0A293M4A1-F1
#
_cell.length_a   1.000
_cell.length_b   1.000
_cell.length_c   1.000
_cell.angle_alpha   90.00
_cell.angle_beta   90.00
_cell.angle_gamma   90.00
#
_symmetry.space_group_name_H-M   'P 1'
#
loop_
_entity.id
_entity.type
_entity.pdbx_description
1 polymer ?
#
loop_
_entity_poly.entity_id
_entity_poly.type
_entity_poly.pdbx_seq_one_letter_code
_entity_poly.pdbx_strand_id
1 'polypeptide(L)'
;MRTELQNGDCEKSYVSVDDGVETSEPLTDADIIDAVCSGRSEPDGRADVTDDDSDDPSHEPVPLPSASDVASALDMAARYFSSEENADAALELVHKLQAALTESRSRKRLQARITDYFQR
;
A
#
# COMPACT_ATOMS: atom_id res chain seq x y z
N MET A 1 -65.33 -15.16 15.92
CA MET A 1 -64.27 -16.13 15.61
C MET A 1 -62.99 -15.34 15.40
N ARG A 2 -62.06 -15.43 16.35
CA ARG A 2 -60.76 -14.75 16.30
C ARG A 2 -59.79 -15.64 15.52
N THR A 3 -59.26 -15.13 14.42
CA THR A 3 -58.13 -15.71 13.71
C THR A 3 -56.86 -15.24 14.40
N GLU A 4 -56.21 -16.15 15.12
CA GLU A 4 -54.84 -15.94 15.61
C GLU A 4 -53.89 -15.94 14.41
N LEU A 5 -53.26 -14.79 14.17
CA LEU A 5 -52.18 -14.67 13.21
C LEU A 5 -50.95 -15.36 13.81
N GLN A 6 -50.60 -16.48 13.19
CA GLN A 6 -49.41 -17.27 13.49
C GLN A 6 -48.18 -16.47 13.01
N ASN A 7 -47.75 -15.52 13.85
CA ASN A 7 -46.43 -14.92 13.77
C ASN A 7 -45.39 -15.97 14.18
N GLY A 8 -44.37 -16.23 13.35
CA GLY A 8 -43.22 -16.99 13.85
C GLY A 8 -42.11 -17.32 12.86
N ASP A 9 -42.41 -17.45 11.56
CA ASP A 9 -41.47 -18.14 10.67
C ASP A 9 -40.77 -17.25 9.63
N CYS A 10 -41.17 -15.98 9.45
CA CYS A 10 -40.54 -15.10 8.45
C CYS A 10 -39.34 -14.28 8.96
N GLU A 11 -39.19 -14.05 10.28
CA GLU A 11 -38.05 -13.26 10.81
C GLU A 11 -36.75 -14.06 10.92
N LYS A 12 -36.81 -15.39 11.00
CA LYS A 12 -35.62 -16.23 11.18
C LYS A 12 -34.78 -16.40 9.91
N SER A 13 -35.38 -16.18 8.74
CA SER A 13 -34.70 -16.39 7.44
C SER A 13 -33.82 -15.21 7.01
N TYR A 14 -33.96 -14.03 7.63
CA TYR A 14 -33.19 -12.84 7.26
C TYR A 14 -31.86 -12.74 8.03
N VAL A 15 -31.74 -13.43 9.17
CA VAL A 15 -30.55 -13.42 10.04
C VAL A 15 -29.65 -14.64 9.80
N SER A 16 -30.15 -15.69 9.14
CA SER A 16 -29.42 -16.95 8.93
C SER A 16 -28.45 -16.96 7.74
N VAL A 17 -28.25 -15.83 7.05
CA VAL A 17 -27.34 -15.76 5.89
C VAL A 17 -25.88 -15.70 6.35
N ASP A 18 -25.62 -15.15 7.54
CA ASP A 18 -24.26 -14.96 8.06
C ASP A 18 -23.80 -16.11 8.99
N ASP A 19 -24.71 -17.00 9.39
CA ASP A 19 -24.42 -18.13 10.29
C ASP A 19 -23.53 -19.23 9.66
N GLY A 20 -23.35 -19.18 8.33
CA GLY A 20 -22.49 -20.09 7.58
C GLY A 20 -21.30 -19.40 6.90
N VAL A 21 -21.10 -18.10 7.15
CA VAL A 21 -19.95 -17.38 6.58
C VAL A 21 -18.75 -17.71 7.45
N GLU A 22 -17.86 -18.55 6.93
CA GLU A 22 -16.56 -18.80 7.55
C GLU A 22 -15.85 -17.46 7.74
N THR A 23 -15.78 -17.00 8.99
CA THR A 23 -14.96 -15.87 9.36
C THR A 23 -13.51 -16.32 9.21
N SER A 24 -12.74 -15.63 8.37
CA SER A 24 -11.31 -15.91 8.20
C SER A 24 -10.63 -15.93 9.56
N GLU A 25 -9.93 -17.02 9.87
CA GLU A 25 -9.13 -17.12 11.09
C GLU A 25 -8.13 -15.96 11.16
N PRO A 26 -7.79 -15.48 12.38
CA PRO A 26 -6.80 -14.42 12.53
C PRO A 26 -5.49 -14.85 11.90
N LEU A 27 -5.08 -14.12 10.85
CA LEU A 27 -3.84 -14.36 10.14
C LEU A 27 -2.67 -14.28 11.12
N THR A 28 -1.94 -15.39 11.29
CA THR A 28 -0.83 -15.42 12.23
C THR A 28 0.42 -14.85 11.58
N ASP A 29 1.35 -14.37 12.40
CA ASP A 29 2.66 -13.91 11.92
C ASP A 29 3.36 -15.00 11.10
N ALA A 30 3.14 -16.27 11.44
CA ALA A 30 3.67 -17.41 10.68
C ALA A 30 3.08 -17.48 9.26
N ASP A 31 1.77 -17.25 9.09
CA ASP A 31 1.12 -17.26 7.78
C ASP A 31 1.57 -16.08 6.90
N ILE A 32 1.83 -14.93 7.53
CA ILE A 32 2.38 -13.74 6.85
C ILE A 32 3.81 -14.01 6.38
N ILE A 33 4.65 -14.53 7.28
CA ILE A 33 6.04 -14.88 6.98
C ILE A 33 6.06 -15.93 5.88
N ASP A 34 5.21 -16.96 5.95
CA ASP A 34 5.17 -18.01 4.94
C ASP A 34 4.66 -17.49 3.59
N ALA A 35 3.68 -16.58 3.55
CA ALA A 35 3.24 -15.93 2.32
C ALA A 35 4.33 -15.06 1.67
N VAL A 36 5.16 -14.39 2.48
CA VAL A 36 6.26 -13.53 2.00
C VAL A 36 7.50 -14.35 1.63
N CYS A 37 7.78 -15.44 2.35
CA CYS A 37 8.97 -16.26 2.21
C CYS A 37 8.78 -17.44 1.24
N SER A 38 7.60 -18.05 1.13
CA SER A 38 7.34 -19.17 0.20
C SER A 38 7.39 -18.77 -1.28
N GLY A 39 7.30 -17.47 -1.60
CA GLY A 39 7.60 -16.94 -2.95
C GLY A 39 9.10 -16.86 -3.27
N ARG A 40 9.97 -17.09 -2.29
CA ARG A 40 11.44 -17.10 -2.40
C ARG A 40 11.96 -18.48 -2.04
N SER A 41 11.72 -19.44 -2.94
CA SER A 41 12.51 -20.68 -2.90
C SER A 41 13.97 -20.35 -3.18
N GLU A 42 14.82 -20.73 -2.22
CA GLU A 42 16.25 -21.05 -2.32
C GLU A 42 17.27 -19.91 -2.07
N PRO A 43 18.41 -20.22 -1.42
CA PRO A 43 18.63 -19.97 0.02
C PRO A 43 19.90 -19.11 0.22
N ASP A 44 20.20 -18.50 1.36
CA ASP A 44 20.72 -19.11 2.59
C ASP A 44 21.38 -17.96 3.37
N GLY A 45 21.49 -18.09 4.70
CA GLY A 45 22.49 -17.34 5.46
C GLY A 45 22.02 -16.08 6.19
N ARG A 46 21.45 -16.30 7.38
CA ARG A 46 21.33 -15.35 8.49
C ARG A 46 22.55 -14.43 8.70
N ALA A 47 22.28 -13.15 8.95
CA ALA A 47 22.84 -12.32 10.04
C ALA A 47 22.16 -10.95 9.93
N ASP A 48 21.32 -10.53 10.88
CA ASP A 48 21.75 -9.75 12.05
C ASP A 48 22.82 -8.71 11.71
N VAL A 49 22.40 -7.49 11.36
CA VAL A 49 23.26 -6.29 11.38
C VAL A 49 22.31 -5.11 11.60
N THR A 50 22.14 -4.60 12.82
CA THR A 50 22.94 -3.51 13.41
C THR A 50 23.42 -2.49 12.38
N ASP A 51 22.92 -1.27 12.53
CA ASP A 51 23.61 -0.01 12.27
C ASP A 51 25.12 -0.19 12.02
N ASP A 52 25.53 -0.26 10.75
CA ASP A 52 26.93 -0.10 10.38
C ASP A 52 27.03 0.50 8.97
N ASP A 53 27.68 1.64 8.95
CA ASP A 53 28.01 2.54 7.85
C ASP A 53 29.06 1.89 6.92
N SER A 54 28.80 0.66 6.48
CA SER A 54 29.72 -0.12 5.67
C SER A 54 29.37 0.00 4.19
N ASP A 55 30.19 0.78 3.49
CA ASP A 55 30.35 0.77 2.02
C ASP A 55 30.69 -0.66 1.54
N ASP A 56 29.69 -1.53 1.43
CA ASP A 56 29.83 -2.84 0.79
C ASP A 56 29.72 -2.68 -0.74
N PRO A 57 30.79 -2.94 -1.52
CA PRO A 57 30.78 -2.83 -2.98
C PRO A 57 29.94 -3.92 -3.67
N SER A 58 29.28 -4.82 -2.92
CA SER A 58 28.45 -5.90 -3.46
C SER A 58 26.96 -5.53 -3.63
N HIS A 59 26.52 -4.38 -3.11
CA HIS A 59 25.16 -3.91 -3.32
C HIS A 59 25.00 -3.38 -4.76
N GLU A 60 24.41 -4.22 -5.62
CA GLU A 60 23.84 -3.72 -6.88
C GLU A 60 22.97 -2.49 -6.57
N PRO A 61 23.17 -1.36 -7.28
CA PRO A 61 22.44 -0.15 -6.98
C PRO A 61 20.94 -0.43 -7.15
N VAL A 62 20.18 -0.24 -6.08
CA VAL A 62 18.72 -0.35 -6.11
C VAL A 62 18.23 0.55 -7.25
N PRO A 63 17.45 0.03 -8.20
CA PRO A 63 17.00 0.83 -9.33
C PRO A 63 16.23 2.05 -8.81
N LEU A 64 16.59 3.23 -9.32
CA LEU A 64 15.92 4.46 -8.95
C LEU A 64 14.41 4.31 -9.23
N PRO A 65 13.54 4.61 -8.25
CA PRO A 65 12.11 4.45 -8.42
C PRO A 65 11.61 5.37 -9.54
N SER A 66 10.70 4.87 -10.36
CA SER A 66 10.09 5.69 -11.39
C SER A 66 9.19 6.76 -10.77
N ALA A 67 8.89 7.82 -11.53
CA ALA A 67 7.94 8.84 -11.07
C ALA A 67 6.53 8.27 -10.80
N SER A 68 6.19 7.12 -11.42
CA SER A 68 4.95 6.41 -11.14
C SER A 68 5.00 5.71 -9.79
N ASP A 69 6.12 5.04 -9.48
CA ASP A 69 6.31 4.32 -8.22
C ASP A 69 6.28 5.28 -7.04
N VAL A 70 6.93 6.44 -7.17
CA VAL A 70 6.91 7.50 -6.15
C VAL A 70 5.48 8.04 -5.94
N ALA A 71 4.71 8.22 -7.02
CA ALA A 71 3.33 8.69 -6.91
C ALA A 71 2.43 7.67 -6.19
N SER A 72 2.56 6.38 -6.53
CA SER A 72 1.85 5.28 -5.87
C SER A 72 2.24 5.16 -4.39
N ALA A 73 3.52 5.32 -4.05
CA ALA A 73 3.98 5.32 -2.66
C ALA A 73 3.38 6.48 -1.84
N LEU A 74 3.32 7.69 -2.41
CA LEU A 74 2.71 8.84 -1.74
C LEU A 74 1.19 8.68 -1.57
N ASP A 75 0.50 8.02 -2.50
CA ASP A 75 -0.93 7.72 -2.37
C ASP A 75 -1.19 6.71 -1.24
N MET A 76 -0.37 5.67 -1.13
CA MET A 76 -0.43 4.72 -0.01
C MET A 76 -0.17 5.41 1.34
N ALA A 77 0.85 6.27 1.41
CA ALA A 77 1.13 7.06 2.62
C ALA A 77 -0.05 7.96 2.99
N ALA A 78 -0.68 8.63 2.01
CA ALA A 78 -1.86 9.46 2.26
C ALA A 78 -3.01 8.64 2.85
N ARG A 79 -3.29 7.45 2.30
CA ARG A 79 -4.35 6.57 2.83
C ARG A 79 -4.06 6.09 4.24
N TYR A 80 -2.81 5.72 4.52
CA TYR A 80 -2.37 5.30 5.84
C TYR A 80 -2.59 6.42 6.87
N PHE A 81 -2.04 7.60 6.63
CA PHE A 81 -2.19 8.73 7.56
C PHE A 81 -3.62 9.25 7.65
N SER A 82 -4.45 9.05 6.61
CA SER A 82 -5.89 9.39 6.70
C SER A 82 -6.66 8.47 7.65
N SER A 83 -6.11 7.30 7.98
CA SER A 83 -6.73 6.33 8.89
C SER A 83 -6.30 6.50 10.36
N GLU A 84 -5.29 7.33 10.63
CA GLU A 84 -4.77 7.58 11.97
C GLU A 84 -5.36 8.87 12.59
N GLU A 85 -5.63 8.84 13.89
CA GLU A 85 -6.01 10.05 14.63
C GLU A 85 -4.78 10.95 14.85
N ASN A 86 -4.94 12.27 14.63
CA ASN A 86 -3.90 13.29 14.79
C ASN A 86 -2.74 13.25 13.76
N ALA A 87 -2.96 12.67 12.58
CA ALA A 87 -1.97 12.62 11.51
C ALA A 87 -1.98 13.82 10.54
N ASP A 88 -2.65 14.92 10.88
CA ASP A 88 -2.81 16.11 10.02
C ASP A 88 -1.47 16.67 9.53
N ALA A 89 -0.46 16.73 10.41
CA ALA A 89 0.88 17.21 10.05
C ALA A 89 1.59 16.29 9.04
N ALA A 90 1.38 14.98 9.16
CA ALA A 90 1.93 14.00 8.22
C ALA A 90 1.22 14.07 6.87
N LEU A 91 -0.11 14.22 6.85
CA LEU A 91 -0.88 14.44 5.64
C LEU A 91 -0.46 15.72 4.91
N GLU A 92 -0.23 16.81 5.65
CA GLU A 92 0.25 18.07 5.06
C GLU A 92 1.60 17.89 4.35
N LEU A 93 2.51 17.12 4.94
CA LEU A 93 3.80 16.78 4.34
C LEU A 93 3.65 15.92 3.08
N VAL A 94 2.78 14.91 3.12
CA VAL A 94 2.50 14.05 1.95
C VAL A 94 1.96 14.90 0.79
N HIS A 95 1.03 15.81 1.05
CA HIS A 95 0.50 16.71 0.03
C HIS A 95 1.57 17.66 -0.55
N LYS A 96 2.47 18.19 0.28
CA LYS A 96 3.61 18.99 -0.19
C LYS A 96 4.52 18.20 -1.12
N LEU A 97 4.81 16.94 -0.79
CA LEU A 97 5.63 16.06 -1.62
C LEU A 97 4.94 15.72 -2.95
N GLN A 98 3.62 15.48 -2.95
CA GLN A 98 2.83 15.28 -4.18
C GLN A 98 2.87 16.51 -5.10
N ALA A 99 2.77 17.72 -4.54
CA ALA A 99 2.89 18.97 -5.28
C ALA A 99 4.29 19.13 -5.89
N ALA A 100 5.34 18.88 -5.11
CA ALA A 100 6.73 18.93 -5.58
C ALA A 100 7.01 17.92 -6.71
N LEU A 101 6.48 16.69 -6.60
CA LEU A 101 6.58 15.68 -7.65
C LEU A 101 5.93 16.19 -8.96
N THR A 102 4.75 16.80 -8.86
CA THR A 102 4.04 17.36 -10.02
C THR A 102 4.82 18.49 -10.69
N GLU A 103 5.40 19.40 -9.90
CA GLU A 103 6.23 20.50 -10.39
C GLU A 103 7.54 19.99 -11.04
N SER A 104 8.17 18.96 -10.46
CA SER A 104 9.39 18.38 -11.04
C SER A 104 9.16 17.80 -12.44
N ARG A 105 7.95 17.28 -12.73
CA ARG A 105 7.56 16.75 -14.04
C ARG A 105 7.29 17.84 -15.06
N SER A 106 6.75 18.99 -14.64
CA SER A 106 6.47 20.10 -15.54
C SER A 106 7.75 20.79 -16.03
N ARG A 107 8.76 20.94 -15.17
CA ARG A 107 10.07 21.54 -15.53
C ARG A 107 10.84 20.73 -16.59
N LYS A 108 10.81 19.40 -16.51
CA LYS A 108 11.48 18.52 -17.49
C LYS A 108 10.91 18.63 -18.92
N ARG A 109 9.63 18.98 -19.07
CA ARG A 109 8.99 19.17 -20.39
C ARG A 109 9.45 20.41 -21.15
N LEU A 110 9.87 21.47 -20.45
CA LEU A 110 10.33 22.71 -21.08
C LEU A 110 11.66 22.53 -21.82
N GLN A 111 12.57 21.71 -21.29
CA GLN A 111 13.89 21.51 -21.88
C GLN A 111 13.83 20.73 -23.21
N ALA A 112 12.93 19.74 -23.31
CA ALA A 112 12.73 18.98 -24.55
C ALA A 112 12.26 19.86 -25.73
N ARG A 113 11.45 20.89 -25.46
CA ARG A 113 10.95 21.80 -26.51
C ARG A 113 12.03 22.72 -27.10
N ILE A 114 13.08 23.05 -26.36
CA ILE A 114 14.15 23.93 -26.85
C ILE A 114 15.06 23.14 -27.80
N THR A 115 15.35 21.87 -27.50
CA THR A 115 16.23 21.03 -28.34
C THR A 115 15.63 20.70 -29.71
N ASP A 116 14.30 20.61 -29.83
CA ASP A 116 13.64 20.37 -31.13
C ASP A 116 13.75 21.56 -32.09
N TYR A 117 13.98 22.77 -31.57
CA TYR A 117 14.12 23.99 -32.39
C TYR A 117 15.45 24.04 -33.16
N PHE A 118 16.51 23.40 -32.64
CA PHE A 118 17.85 23.43 -33.24
C PHE A 118 18.14 22.25 -34.18
N GLN A 119 17.16 21.38 -34.43
CA GLN A 119 17.30 20.22 -35.32
C GLN A 119 16.58 20.41 -36.68
N ARG A 120 16.08 21.61 -36.97
CA ARG A 120 15.57 22.03 -38.29
C ARG A 120 16.50 23.06 -38.91
#